data_AF-A0A9E8ZDC8-F1
#
_entry.id   AF-A0A9E8ZDC8-F1
#
_cell.length_a   1.000
_cell.length_b   1.000
_cell.length_c   1.000
_cell.angle_alpha   90.00
_cell.angle_beta   90.00
_cell.angle_gamma   90.00
#
_symmetry.space_group_name_H-M   'P 1'
#
loop_
_entity.id
_entity.type
_entity.pdbx_description
1 polymer ?
#
loop_
_entity_poly.entity_id
_entity_poly.type
_entity_poly.pdbx_seq_one_letter_code
_entity_poly.pdbx_strand_id
1 'polypeptide(L)' 'MVRSFQPYFPGIPIVLMAQDSVGIPTYYGRKDITRFLARVPIHAIPWKEYAIR' A
#
# COMPACT_ATOMS: atom_id res chain seq x y z
N MET A 1 2.93 -2.30 -13.32
CA MET A 1 3.56 -2.39 -11.99
C MET A 1 2.60 -2.94 -10.92
N VAL A 2 1.42 -2.38 -10.64
CA VAL A 2 0.47 -2.99 -9.66
C VAL A 2 0.03 -4.40 -10.05
N ARG A 3 -0.33 -4.60 -11.32
CA ARG A 3 -0.91 -5.86 -11.82
C ARG A 3 0.02 -7.07 -11.67
N SER A 4 1.34 -6.89 -11.60
CA SER A 4 2.28 -8.01 -11.44
C SER A 4 2.24 -8.62 -10.03
N PHE A 5 1.72 -7.90 -9.04
CA PHE A 5 1.54 -8.43 -7.68
C PHE A 5 0.20 -9.14 -7.47
N GLN A 6 -0.74 -8.98 -8.41
CA GLN A 6 -2.09 -9.53 -8.26
C GLN A 6 -2.15 -11.06 -8.12
N PRO A 7 -1.30 -11.86 -8.80
CA PRO A 7 -1.28 -13.31 -8.59
C PRO A 7 -1.00 -13.74 -7.15
N TYR A 8 -0.27 -12.94 -6.37
CA TYR A 8 0.08 -13.24 -4.97
C TYR A 8 -0.98 -12.79 -3.97
N PHE A 9 -1.91 -11.92 -4.39
CA PHE A 9 -2.98 -11.38 -3.56
C PHE A 9 -4.34 -11.51 -4.28
N PRO A 10 -4.79 -12.73 -4.60
CA PRO A 10 -6.01 -12.96 -5.37
C PRO A 10 -7.26 -12.45 -4.62
N GLY A 11 -8.10 -11.68 -5.32
CA GLY A 11 -9.32 -11.10 -4.73
C GLY A 11 -9.08 -9.93 -3.76
N ILE A 12 -7.83 -9.55 -3.50
CA ILE A 12 -7.48 -8.46 -2.58
C ILE A 12 -7.11 -7.21 -3.39
N PRO A 13 -7.68 -6.02 -3.06
CA PRO A 13 -7.29 -4.78 -3.70
C PRO A 13 -5.87 -4.38 -3.28
N ILE A 14 -4.98 -4.14 -4.25
CA ILE A 14 -3.62 -3.68 -4.01
C ILE A 14 -3.58 -2.14 -4.02
N VAL A 15 -2.93 -1.57 -3.01
CA VAL A 15 -2.58 -0.15 -2.92
C VAL A 15 -1.07 -0.03 -2.91
N LEU A 16 -0.53 0.85 -3.76
CA LEU A 16 0.88 1.23 -3.71
C LEU A 16 1.06 2.41 -2.78
N MET A 17 2.20 2.42 -2.08
CA MET A 17 2.64 3.53 -1.24
C MET A 17 4.09 3.87 -1.62
N ALA A 18 4.39 5.15 -1.70
CA ALA A 18 5.75 5.67 -1.74
C ALA A 18 5.88 6.78 -0.71
N GLN A 19 7.05 6.91 -0.08
CA GLN A 19 7.38 8.05 0.77
C GLN A 19 8.24 9.02 -0.01
N ASP A 20 8.01 10.32 0.19
CA ASP A 20 8.94 11.34 -0.29
C ASP A 20 10.20 11.43 0.59
N SER A 21 11.10 12.37 0.29
CA SER A 21 12.36 12.55 1.02
C SER A 21 12.19 12.96 2.48
N VAL A 22 11.00 13.44 2.88
CA VAL A 22 10.68 13.84 4.25
C VAL A 22 9.78 12.83 4.97
N GLY A 23 9.50 11.68 4.33
CA GLY A 23 8.77 10.56 4.91
C GLY A 23 7.25 10.62 4.77
N ILE A 24 6.70 11.57 4.00
CA ILE A 24 5.25 11.70 3.79
C ILE A 24 4.80 10.63 2.78
N PRO A 25 3.84 9.75 3.16
CA PRO A 25 3.36 8.72 2.26
C PRO A 25 2.36 9.26 1.24
N THR A 26 2.53 8.83 -0.01
CA THR A 26 1.57 9.00 -1.10
C THR A 26 1.03 7.64 -1.53
N TYR A 27 -0.29 7.54 -1.70
CA TYR A 27 -0.98 6.28 -1.99
C TYR A 27 -1.62 6.29 -3.39
N TYR A 28 -1.52 5.15 -4.09
CA TYR A 28 -2.16 4.91 -5.39
C TYR A 28 -2.97 3.61 -5.35
N GLY A 29 -4.26 3.67 -5.67
CA GLY A 29 -5.14 2.50 -5.68
C GLY A 29 -6.62 2.85 -5.52
N ARG A 30 -7.40 1.91 -4.96
CA ARG A 30 -8.84 2.08 -4.71
C ARG A 30 -9.10 3.30 -3.79
N LYS A 31 -9.92 4.25 -4.25
CA LYS A 31 -10.06 5.59 -3.65
C LYS A 31 -10.50 5.61 -2.18
N ASP A 32 -11.35 4.68 -1.79
CA ASP A 32 -11.82 4.54 -0.41
C ASP A 32 -10.70 4.07 0.52
N ILE A 33 -9.90 3.09 0.09
CA ILE A 33 -8.75 2.58 0.87
C ILE A 33 -7.65 3.64 0.95
N THR A 34 -7.33 4.33 -0.15
CA THR A 34 -6.30 5.38 -0.12
C THR A 34 -6.71 6.55 0.77
N ARG A 35 -7.99 6.93 0.78
CA ARG A 35 -8.50 7.97 1.69
C ARG A 35 -8.47 7.55 3.15
N PHE A 36 -8.71 6.28 3.44
CA PHE A 36 -8.55 5.73 4.78
C PHE A 36 -7.08 5.79 5.22
N LEU A 37 -6.17 5.24 4.41
CA LEU A 37 -4.74 5.18 4.72
C LEU A 37 -4.09 6.56 4.87
N ALA A 38 -4.53 7.56 4.08
CA ALA A 38 -4.05 8.94 4.19
C ALA A 38 -4.29 9.60 5.56
N ARG A 39 -5.15 9.01 6.41
CA ARG A 39 -5.45 9.49 7.77
C ARG A 39 -4.77 8.65 8.85
N VAL A 40 -4.10 7.56 8.48
CA VAL A 40 -3.43 6.65 9.42
C VAL A 40 -1.97 7.07 9.52
N PRO A 41 -1.44 7.37 10.73
CA PRO A 41 -0.02 7.61 10.92
C PRO A 41 0.80 6.40 10.43
N ILE A 42 1.86 6.64 9.66
CA ILE A 42 2.64 5.57 9.01
C ILE A 42 3.20 4.52 9.99
N HIS A 43 3.55 4.96 11.20
CA HIS A 43 4.07 4.12 12.28
C HIS A 43 2.99 3.25 12.95
N ALA A 44 1.71 3.55 12.73
CA ALA A 44 0.60 2.76 13.23
C ALA A 44 0.17 1.65 12.24
N ILE A 45 0.72 1.62 11.03
CA ILE A 45 0.43 0.58 10.04
C ILE A 45 1.21 -0.69 10.43
N PRO A 46 0.56 -1.85 10.58
CA PRO A 46 1.21 -3.10 10.93
C PRO A 46 1.90 -3.72 9.70
N TRP A 47 3.07 -3.18 9.37
CA TRP A 47 3.86 -3.64 8.23
C TRP A 47 4.23 -5.12 8.35
N LYS A 48 4.18 -5.83 7.22
CA LYS A 48 4.60 -7.22 7.11
C LYS A 48 5.32 -7.45 5.79
N GLU A 49 6.48 -8.08 5.87
CA GLU A 49 7.27 -8.46 4.70
C GLU A 49 6.78 -9.82 4.16
N TYR A 50 6.72 -9.93 2.84
CA TYR A 50 6.38 -11.15 2.12
C TYR A 50 7.48 -11.45 1.11
N ALA A 51 8.04 -12.66 1.16
CA ALA A 51 8.94 -13.16 0.13
C ALA A 51 8.14 -13.91 -0.93
N ILE A 52 8.23 -13.44 -2.17
CA ILE A 52 7.70 -14.14 -3.34
C ILE A 52 8.74 -15.19 -3.74
N ARG A 53 8.29 -16.43 -3.97
CA ARG A 53 9.12 -17.52 -4.50
C ARG A 53 8.70 -17.86 -5.92
#